data_AF-A0A7R7BWB1-F1
#
_entry.id   AF-A0A7R7BWB1-F1
#
_cell.length_a   1.000
_cell.length_b   1.000
_cell.length_c   1.000
_cell.angle_alpha   90.00
_cell.angle_beta   90.00
_cell.angle_gamma   90.00
#
_symmetry.space_group_name_H-M   'P 1'
#
loop_
_entity.id
_entity.type
_entity.pdbx_description
1 polymer ?
#
loop_
_entity_poly.entity_id
_entity_poly.type
_entity_poly.pdbx_seq_one_letter_code
_entity_poly.pdbx_strand_id
1 'polypeptide(L)'
;MRHQLTGNAGLYHVARELSRRGWHVMPTVRNARGADLYAVSDDESRVLPIQSKALSKRFPVPLGRSLDTLRSDWWVVTINANTAAPTCYVLTKDEVKAAAQRGTSQAGAVSYWLAPKSYALPHYEEAWHRLGTPSAAEILKFQTETLPSPVTSPSSDGRLTP
;
A
#
# COMPACT_ATOMS: atom_id res chain seq x y z
N MET A 1 -5.99 -24.59 10.74
CA MET A 1 -6.32 -24.06 9.39
C MET A 1 -5.18 -24.36 8.44
N ARG A 2 -5.44 -24.67 7.16
CA ARG A 2 -4.38 -24.91 6.17
C ARG A 2 -3.66 -23.59 5.85
N HIS A 3 -2.34 -23.64 5.62
CA HIS A 3 -1.53 -22.44 5.30
C HIS A 3 -2.12 -21.60 4.16
N GLN A 4 -2.65 -22.27 3.14
CA GLN A 4 -3.31 -21.62 2.00
C GLN A 4 -4.56 -20.81 2.36
N LEU A 5 -5.31 -21.22 3.38
CA LEU A 5 -6.50 -20.49 3.85
C LEU A 5 -6.09 -19.27 4.68
N THR A 6 -5.01 -19.38 5.47
CA THR A 6 -4.44 -18.23 6.18
C THR A 6 -3.90 -17.19 5.21
N GLY A 7 -3.22 -17.62 4.14
CA GLY A 7 -2.83 -16.76 3.02
C GLY A 7 -4.00 -15.97 2.46
N ASN A 8 -5.10 -16.66 2.14
CA ASN A 8 -6.32 -16.02 1.64
C ASN A 8 -6.96 -15.06 2.65
N ALA A 9 -7.03 -15.44 3.93
CA ALA A 9 -7.64 -14.61 4.95
C ALA A 9 -6.93 -13.25 5.05
N GLY A 10 -5.60 -13.25 5.06
CA GLY A 10 -4.84 -12.00 5.01
C GLY A 10 -4.99 -11.25 3.68
N LEU A 11 -4.96 -11.96 2.54
CA LEU A 11 -5.14 -11.34 1.22
C LEU A 11 -6.47 -10.54 1.14
N TYR A 12 -7.58 -11.16 1.52
CA TYR A 12 -8.89 -10.53 1.48
C TYR A 12 -9.06 -9.46 2.57
N HIS A 13 -8.41 -9.62 3.71
CA HIS A 13 -8.38 -8.58 4.73
C HIS A 13 -7.64 -7.32 4.22
N VAL A 14 -6.47 -7.47 3.61
CA VAL A 14 -5.74 -6.36 2.98
C VAL A 14 -6.58 -5.70 1.90
N ALA A 15 -7.24 -6.49 1.05
CA ALA A 15 -8.14 -5.95 0.03
C ALA A 15 -9.29 -5.11 0.64
N ARG A 16 -9.94 -5.63 1.70
CA ARG A 16 -10.97 -4.90 2.43
C ARG A 16 -10.45 -3.58 3.02
N GLU A 17 -9.27 -3.59 3.64
CA GLU A 17 -8.68 -2.40 4.25
C GLU A 17 -8.37 -1.32 3.20
N LEU A 18 -7.85 -1.73 2.04
CA LEU A 18 -7.59 -0.81 0.93
C LEU A 18 -8.89 -0.24 0.34
N SER A 19 -9.91 -1.07 0.12
CA SER A 19 -11.21 -0.61 -0.37
C SER A 19 -11.91 0.34 0.60
N ARG A 20 -11.82 0.12 1.92
CA ARG A 20 -12.31 1.06 2.93
C ARG A 20 -11.63 2.44 2.88
N ARG A 21 -10.46 2.53 2.26
CA ARG A 21 -9.68 3.76 2.07
C ARG A 21 -9.83 4.35 0.68
N GLY A 22 -10.74 3.82 -0.13
CA GLY A 22 -11.08 4.33 -1.46
C GLY A 22 -10.25 3.75 -2.61
N TRP A 23 -9.43 2.73 -2.38
CA TRP A 23 -8.68 2.09 -3.46
C TRP A 23 -9.56 1.08 -4.20
N HIS A 24 -9.46 1.06 -5.53
CA HIS A 24 -9.97 -0.04 -6.35
C HIS A 24 -9.00 -1.21 -6.25
N VAL A 25 -9.46 -2.37 -5.76
CA VAL A 25 -8.57 -3.50 -5.47
C VAL A 25 -8.86 -4.68 -6.37
N MET A 26 -7.80 -5.23 -6.97
CA MET A 26 -7.86 -6.43 -7.80
C MET A 26 -6.90 -7.49 -7.26
N PRO A 27 -7.39 -8.51 -6.55
CA PRO A 27 -6.61 -9.71 -6.23
C PRO A 27 -6.22 -10.47 -7.50
N THR A 28 -5.02 -11.01 -7.55
CA THR A 28 -4.55 -11.80 -8.69
C THR A 28 -4.89 -13.29 -8.54
N VAL A 29 -4.89 -14.00 -9.67
CA VAL A 29 -5.01 -15.46 -9.67
C VAL A 29 -3.77 -16.04 -8.99
N ARG A 30 -3.98 -16.91 -7.99
CA ARG A 30 -2.87 -17.52 -7.24
C ARG A 30 -1.89 -18.24 -8.16
N ASN A 31 -0.60 -18.13 -7.83
CA ASN A 31 0.54 -18.61 -8.62
C ASN A 31 0.76 -17.88 -9.95
N ALA A 32 0.04 -16.79 -10.24
CA ALA A 32 0.43 -15.87 -11.30
C ALA A 32 1.80 -15.25 -10.96
N ARG A 33 2.61 -15.01 -11.99
CA ARG A 33 3.83 -14.21 -11.84
C ARG A 33 3.40 -12.76 -11.63
N GLY A 34 3.60 -12.21 -10.43
CA GLY A 34 3.24 -10.82 -10.15
C GLY A 34 2.95 -10.56 -8.68
N ALA A 35 2.35 -9.39 -8.42
CA ALA A 35 1.82 -9.03 -7.12
C ALA A 35 0.61 -9.92 -6.75
N ASP A 36 0.33 -10.06 -5.45
CA ASP A 36 -0.85 -10.81 -5.01
C ASP A 36 -2.14 -9.99 -5.20
N LEU A 37 -2.03 -8.66 -5.13
CA LEU A 37 -3.11 -7.74 -5.44
C LEU A 37 -2.56 -6.41 -5.97
N TYR A 38 -3.41 -5.70 -6.70
CA TYR A 38 -3.16 -4.32 -7.13
C TYR A 38 -4.18 -3.39 -6.47
N ALA A 39 -3.71 -2.23 -6.00
CA ALA A 39 -4.57 -1.13 -5.58
C ALA A 39 -4.46 0.01 -6.59
N VAL A 40 -5.59 0.47 -7.12
CA VAL A 40 -5.67 1.45 -8.21
C VAL A 40 -6.41 2.69 -7.73
N SER A 41 -5.90 3.88 -8.08
CA SER A 41 -6.59 5.15 -7.82
C SER A 41 -7.86 5.28 -8.65
N ASP A 42 -8.74 6.20 -8.26
CA ASP A 42 -10.03 6.43 -8.92
C ASP A 42 -9.88 6.85 -10.40
N ASP A 43 -8.84 7.64 -10.68
CA ASP A 43 -8.47 8.10 -12.03
C ASP A 43 -7.55 7.12 -12.78
N GLU A 44 -7.29 5.94 -12.20
CA GLU A 44 -6.39 4.90 -12.72
C GLU A 44 -4.92 5.34 -12.95
N SER A 45 -4.54 6.56 -12.55
CA SER A 45 -3.19 7.11 -12.76
C SER A 45 -2.12 6.45 -11.87
N ARG A 46 -2.54 5.83 -10.76
CA ARG A 46 -1.66 5.16 -9.80
C ARG A 46 -2.09 3.71 -9.64
N VAL A 47 -1.15 2.81 -9.87
CA VAL A 47 -1.31 1.37 -9.64
C VAL A 47 -0.22 0.91 -8.66
N LEU A 48 -0.64 0.39 -7.51
CA LEU A 48 0.24 -0.10 -6.46
C LEU A 48 0.29 -1.64 -6.48
N PRO A 49 1.37 -2.26 -6.97
CA PRO A 49 1.58 -3.70 -6.85
C PRO A 49 1.91 -4.06 -5.40
N ILE A 50 1.08 -4.89 -4.77
CA ILE A 50 1.21 -5.28 -3.36
C ILE A 50 1.41 -6.80 -3.23
N GLN A 51 2.46 -7.20 -2.53
CA GLN A 51 2.62 -8.58 -2.02
C GLN A 51 1.97 -8.70 -0.64
N SER A 52 1.15 -9.72 -0.43
CA SER A 52 0.53 -10.04 0.86
C SER A 52 1.21 -11.26 1.49
N LYS A 53 1.57 -11.14 2.77
CA LYS A 53 2.15 -12.24 3.56
C LYS A 53 1.37 -12.41 4.86
N ALA A 54 0.47 -13.37 4.87
CA ALA A 54 -0.39 -13.63 6.02
C ALA A 54 0.13 -14.77 6.91
N LEU A 55 0.11 -14.55 8.22
CA LEU A 55 0.53 -15.48 9.25
C LEU A 55 -0.56 -15.62 10.32
N SER A 56 -0.69 -16.82 10.88
CA SER A 56 -1.66 -17.08 11.97
C SER A 56 -1.25 -16.45 13.31
N LYS A 57 0.03 -16.08 13.46
CA LYS A 57 0.63 -15.48 14.65
C LYS A 57 1.88 -14.69 14.26
N ARG A 58 2.45 -13.94 15.20
CA ARG A 58 3.76 -13.28 15.03
C ARG A 58 4.86 -14.31 14.80
N PHE A 59 5.44 -14.37 13.59
CA PHE A 59 6.39 -15.40 13.17
C PHE A 59 7.27 -14.91 12.01
N PRO A 60 8.47 -15.49 11.76
CA PRO A 60 9.25 -15.14 10.58
C PRO A 60 8.47 -15.26 9.27
N VAL A 61 8.59 -14.23 8.41
CA VAL A 61 7.95 -14.20 7.08
C VAL A 61 8.92 -14.77 6.04
N PRO A 62 8.58 -15.85 5.31
CA PRO A 62 9.46 -16.41 4.30
C PRO A 62 9.53 -15.51 3.05
N LEU A 63 10.75 -15.14 2.66
CA LEU A 63 11.06 -14.35 1.47
C LEU A 63 11.55 -15.22 0.30
N GLY A 64 11.80 -16.51 0.54
CA GLY A 64 12.20 -17.47 -0.49
C GLY A 64 13.71 -17.70 -0.54
N ARG A 65 14.23 -18.06 -1.72
CA ARG A 65 15.65 -18.44 -1.93
C ARG A 65 16.54 -17.31 -2.44
N SER A 66 15.95 -16.24 -2.98
CA SER A 66 16.68 -15.07 -3.47
C SER A 66 15.82 -13.81 -3.34
N LEU A 67 16.42 -12.75 -2.82
CA LEU A 67 15.78 -11.43 -2.70
C LEU A 67 15.61 -10.72 -4.06
N ASP A 68 16.31 -11.15 -5.09
CA ASP A 68 16.19 -10.59 -6.45
C ASP A 68 14.87 -10.98 -7.12
N THR A 69 14.21 -12.01 -6.58
CA THR A 69 12.91 -12.48 -7.09
C THR A 69 11.73 -11.66 -6.54
N LEU A 70 11.97 -10.77 -5.57
CA LEU A 70 10.93 -9.90 -5.01
C LEU A 70 10.54 -8.83 -6.03
N ARG A 71 9.27 -8.81 -6.44
CA ARG A 71 8.79 -7.91 -7.51
C ARG A 71 8.05 -6.70 -6.97
N SER A 72 6.98 -6.94 -6.20
CA SER A 72 6.08 -5.89 -5.70
C SER A 72 6.82 -4.84 -4.89
N ASP A 73 6.57 -3.58 -5.19
CA ASP A 73 7.17 -2.44 -4.48
C ASP A 73 6.61 -2.30 -3.07
N TRP A 74 5.37 -2.75 -2.86
CA TRP A 74 4.70 -2.74 -1.56
C TRP A 74 4.50 -4.14 -1.02
N TRP A 75 4.65 -4.26 0.29
CA TRP A 75 4.49 -5.49 1.05
C TRP A 75 3.59 -5.23 2.25
N VAL A 76 2.59 -6.09 2.42
CA VAL A 76 1.74 -6.08 3.61
C VAL A 76 1.87 -7.41 4.33
N VAL A 77 2.42 -7.38 5.54
CA VAL A 77 2.50 -8.54 6.43
C VAL A 77 1.30 -8.50 7.36
N THR A 78 0.46 -9.52 7.33
CA THR A 78 -0.70 -9.65 8.23
C THR A 78 -0.43 -10.72 9.27
N ILE A 79 -0.48 -10.39 10.56
CA ILE A 79 -0.46 -11.35 11.66
C ILE A 79 -1.85 -11.57 12.22
N ASN A 80 -2.05 -12.67 12.94
CA ASN A 80 -3.35 -13.06 13.50
C ASN A 80 -4.43 -13.14 12.41
N ALA A 81 -4.06 -13.53 11.18
CA ALA A 81 -4.90 -13.41 10.00
C ALA A 81 -6.23 -14.20 10.08
N ASN A 82 -6.33 -15.17 10.99
CA ASN A 82 -7.54 -15.99 11.17
C ASN A 82 -8.41 -15.53 12.36
N THR A 83 -8.09 -14.40 13.00
CA THR A 83 -8.88 -13.85 14.12
C THR A 83 -9.80 -12.73 13.63
N ALA A 84 -10.67 -12.23 14.51
CA ALA A 84 -11.52 -11.07 14.23
C ALA A 84 -10.73 -9.76 14.13
N ALA A 85 -9.49 -9.72 14.63
CA ALA A 85 -8.64 -8.54 14.64
C ALA A 85 -7.23 -8.89 14.10
N PRO A 86 -7.07 -9.07 12.78
CA PRO A 86 -5.76 -9.13 12.15
C PRO A 86 -5.01 -7.80 12.31
N THR A 87 -3.69 -7.85 12.31
CA THR A 87 -2.84 -6.65 12.34
C THR A 87 -1.94 -6.66 11.12
N CYS A 88 -1.89 -5.54 10.40
CA CYS A 88 -1.13 -5.35 9.19
C CYS A 88 0.10 -4.47 9.43
N TYR A 89 1.19 -4.83 8.76
CA TYR A 89 2.42 -4.06 8.71
C TYR A 89 2.74 -3.71 7.26
N VAL A 90 2.87 -2.42 6.96
CA VAL A 90 3.06 -1.90 5.60
C VAL A 90 4.52 -1.51 5.39
N LEU A 91 5.19 -2.19 4.46
CA LEU A 91 6.60 -2.01 4.15
C LEU A 91 6.81 -1.81 2.65
N THR A 92 7.89 -1.11 2.30
CA THR A 92 8.43 -1.08 0.94
C THR A 92 9.30 -2.31 0.68
N LYS A 93 9.49 -2.65 -0.60
CA LYS A 93 10.42 -3.70 -1.04
C LYS A 93 11.84 -3.48 -0.53
N ASP A 94 12.30 -2.24 -0.52
CA ASP A 94 13.66 -1.91 -0.09
C ASP A 94 13.83 -2.10 1.42
N GLU A 95 12.84 -1.71 2.23
CA GLU A 95 12.83 -2.03 3.67
C GLU A 95 12.80 -3.54 3.92
N VAL A 96 12.01 -4.29 3.14
CA VAL A 96 11.97 -5.77 3.22
C VAL A 96 13.35 -6.37 2.90
N LYS A 97 14.02 -5.89 1.86
CA LYS A 97 15.36 -6.34 1.46
C LYS A 97 16.41 -5.98 2.52
N ALA A 98 16.41 -4.75 3.00
CA ALA A 98 17.36 -4.27 4.00
C ALA A 98 17.24 -5.02 5.34
N ALA A 99 16.02 -5.41 5.70
CA ALA A 99 15.74 -6.12 6.95
C ALA A 99 15.81 -7.65 6.85
N ALA A 100 16.06 -8.20 5.66
CA ALA A 100 16.07 -9.63 5.41
C ALA A 100 17.22 -10.34 6.13
N GLN A 101 16.91 -11.46 6.79
CA GLN A 101 17.88 -12.37 7.35
C GLN A 101 18.18 -13.50 6.35
N ARG A 102 19.44 -13.93 6.32
CA ARG A 102 19.90 -15.06 5.50
C ARG A 102 20.25 -16.23 6.41
N GLY A 103 19.81 -17.43 6.02
CA GLY A 103 20.23 -18.69 6.62
C GLY A 103 20.66 -19.68 5.56
N THR A 104 21.50 -20.62 5.98
CA THR A 104 21.91 -21.76 5.15
C THR A 104 21.54 -23.03 5.91
N SER A 105 20.82 -23.94 5.27
CA SER A 105 20.52 -25.25 5.86
C SER A 105 21.79 -26.10 5.97
N GLN A 106 21.74 -27.16 6.77
CA GLN A 106 22.83 -28.13 6.85
C GLN A 106 23.15 -28.78 5.49
N ALA A 107 22.18 -28.84 4.58
CA ALA A 107 22.34 -29.31 3.20
C ALA A 107 22.80 -28.21 2.22
N GLY A 108 23.20 -27.02 2.71
CA GLY A 108 23.70 -25.91 1.88
C GLY A 108 22.62 -25.04 1.23
N ALA A 109 21.33 -25.30 1.46
CA ALA A 109 20.26 -24.51 0.84
C ALA A 109 20.11 -23.14 1.53
N VAL A 110 20.16 -22.07 0.73
CA VAL A 110 19.99 -20.70 1.23
C VAL A 110 18.50 -20.33 1.31
N SER A 111 18.10 -19.71 2.40
CA SER A 111 16.78 -19.12 2.57
C SER A 111 16.86 -17.72 3.18
N TYR A 112 15.86 -16.91 2.84
CA TYR A 112 15.69 -15.57 3.37
C TYR A 112 14.36 -15.45 4.09
N TRP A 113 14.35 -14.70 5.20
CA TRP A 113 13.13 -14.40 5.94
C TRP A 113 13.21 -13.03 6.60
N LEU A 114 12.04 -12.46 6.91
CA LEU A 114 11.90 -11.26 7.71
C LEU A 114 11.57 -11.67 9.15
N ALA A 115 12.44 -11.32 10.10
CA ALA A 115 12.19 -11.64 11.51
C ALA A 115 11.09 -10.73 12.10
N PRO A 116 10.30 -11.20 13.09
CA PRO A 116 9.28 -10.38 13.74
C PRO A 116 9.76 -9.04 14.30
N LYS A 117 11.00 -8.98 14.78
CA LYS A 117 11.61 -7.74 15.28
C LYS A 117 11.89 -6.71 14.18
N SER A 118 11.91 -7.12 12.91
CA SER A 118 12.24 -6.26 11.79
C SER A 118 11.00 -5.70 11.09
N TYR A 119 9.85 -6.37 11.20
CA TYR A 119 8.60 -5.93 10.54
C TYR A 119 7.50 -5.51 11.52
N ALA A 120 7.42 -6.12 12.71
CA ALA A 120 6.42 -5.77 13.70
C ALA A 120 6.91 -4.59 14.56
N LEU A 121 7.12 -3.45 13.88
CA LEU A 121 7.56 -2.20 14.45
C LEU A 121 6.42 -1.17 14.39
N PRO A 122 6.29 -0.27 15.38
CA PRO A 122 5.17 0.68 15.45
C PRO A 122 4.98 1.53 14.19
N HIS A 123 6.06 1.92 13.51
CA HIS A 123 5.98 2.75 12.29
C HIS A 123 5.56 1.99 11.03
N TYR A 124 5.47 0.66 11.09
CA TYR A 124 4.88 -0.16 10.03
C TYR A 124 3.44 -0.57 10.37
N GLU A 125 3.08 -0.61 11.65
CA GLU A 125 1.79 -1.09 12.14
C GLU A 125 0.64 -0.22 11.65
N GLU A 126 -0.31 -0.83 10.95
CA GLU A 126 -1.47 -0.17 10.35
C GLU A 126 -1.10 1.09 9.55
N ALA A 127 0.12 1.14 9.02
CA ALA A 127 0.71 2.31 8.37
C ALA A 127 0.19 2.50 6.92
N TRP A 128 -1.11 2.35 6.72
CA TRP A 128 -1.79 2.45 5.43
C TRP A 128 -1.59 3.80 4.74
N HIS A 129 -1.40 4.87 5.52
CA HIS A 129 -1.12 6.21 5.01
C HIS A 129 0.11 6.25 4.09
N ARG A 130 1.05 5.30 4.26
CA ARG A 130 2.25 5.18 3.42
C ARG A 130 1.94 4.86 1.96
N LEU A 131 0.78 4.25 1.68
CA LEU A 131 0.32 3.95 0.32
C LEU A 131 -0.27 5.21 -0.36
N GLY A 132 -0.47 6.29 0.39
CA GLY A 132 -1.07 7.53 -0.07
C GLY A 132 -2.59 7.44 -0.24
N THR A 133 -3.15 8.46 -0.89
CA THR A 133 -4.59 8.64 -1.13
C THR A 133 -4.95 8.24 -2.57
N PRO A 134 -6.09 7.55 -2.80
CA PRO A 134 -6.52 7.15 -4.14
C PRO A 134 -7.25 8.23 -4.94
N SER A 135 -7.44 9.43 -4.37
CA SER A 135 -8.14 10.54 -5.02
C SER A 135 -7.16 11.58 -5.56
N ALA A 136 -7.40 12.04 -6.80
CA ALA A 136 -6.69 13.14 -7.43
C ALA A 136 -6.97 14.52 -6.79
N ALA A 137 -7.85 14.61 -5.78
CA ALA A 137 -8.33 15.86 -5.20
C ALA A 137 -7.24 16.75 -4.55
N GLU A 138 -6.00 16.27 -4.42
CA GLU A 138 -4.87 17.10 -3.98
C GLU A 138 -4.16 17.83 -5.13
N ILE A 139 -4.31 17.42 -6.38
CA ILE A 139 -3.71 18.13 -7.53
C ILE A 139 -4.52 19.39 -7.89
N LEU A 140 -5.84 19.39 -7.64
CA LEU A 140 -6.70 20.52 -7.98
C LEU A 140 -6.69 21.68 -6.95
N LYS A 141 -5.94 21.58 -5.84
CA LYS A 141 -5.79 22.70 -4.90
C LYS A 141 -4.78 23.76 -5.34
N PHE A 142 -3.95 23.47 -6.34
CA PHE A 142 -2.95 24.41 -6.85
C PHE A 142 -3.41 25.30 -8.01
N GLN A 143 -4.65 25.13 -8.53
CA GLN A 143 -5.13 25.92 -9.69
C GLN A 143 -6.23 26.94 -9.37
N THR A 144 -6.77 26.96 -8.16
CA THR A 144 -7.89 27.86 -7.81
C THR A 144 -7.47 29.16 -7.12
N GLU A 145 -6.18 29.37 -6.80
CA GLU A 145 -5.69 30.59 -6.14
C GLU A 145 -5.12 31.65 -7.10
N THR A 146 -5.13 31.45 -8.42
CA THR A 146 -4.49 32.39 -9.38
C THR A 146 -5.44 32.97 -10.42
N LEU A 147 -6.62 33.45 -10.01
CA LEU A 147 -7.42 34.35 -10.83
C LEU A 147 -7.60 35.69 -10.10
N PRO A 148 -7.04 36.81 -10.60
CA PRO A 148 -7.31 38.11 -10.02
C PRO A 148 -8.78 38.50 -10.26
N SER A 149 -9.40 39.12 -9.25
CA SER A 149 -10.79 39.58 -9.29
C SER A 149 -11.03 40.57 -10.44
N PRO A 150 -12.22 40.59 -11.06
CA PRO A 150 -12.51 41.50 -12.14
C PRO A 150 -12.51 42.96 -11.64
N VAL A 151 -11.73 43.80 -12.33
CA VAL A 151 -11.69 45.26 -12.15
C VAL A 151 -13.09 45.83 -12.44
N THR A 152 -13.70 46.45 -11.44
CA THR A 152 -14.88 47.28 -11.60
C THR A 152 -14.51 48.57 -12.35
N SER A 153 -15.13 48.79 -13.51
CA SER A 153 -15.02 50.04 -14.26
C SER A 153 -15.91 51.12 -13.64
N PRO A 154 -15.50 52.40 -13.59
CA PRO A 154 -16.31 53.46 -12.98
C PRO A 154 -17.43 53.91 -13.94
N SER A 155 -18.63 54.09 -13.38
CA SER A 155 -19.79 54.68 -14.06
C SER A 155 -19.53 56.14 -14.44
N SER A 156 -19.97 56.48 -15.65
CA SER A 156 -19.96 57.82 -16.23
C SER A 156 -21.01 58.74 -15.60
N ASP A 157 -20.58 59.79 -14.91
CA ASP A 157 -21.42 60.94 -14.55
C ASP A 157 -21.18 62.08 -15.56
N GLY A 158 -22.01 62.12 -16.60
CA GLY A 158 -22.08 63.23 -17.55
C GLY A 158 -23.19 64.20 -17.16
N ARG A 159 -22.82 65.34 -16.56
CA ARG A 159 -23.71 66.50 -16.35
C ARG A 159 -24.22 67.05 -17.68
N LEU A 160 -25.52 67.36 -17.72
CA LEU A 160 -26.14 68.21 -18.73
C LEU A 160 -26.96 69.30 -18.03
N THR A 161 -26.51 70.56 -18.09
CA THR A 161 -27.36 71.77 -18.06
C THR A 161 -26.57 72.94 -18.66
N PRO A 162 -27.09 73.66 -19.67
CA PRO A 162 -26.89 75.10 -19.78
C PRO A 162 -27.84 75.87 -18.84
#